data_AF-A0A914ASK2-F1
#
_entry.id   AF-A0A914ASK2-F1
#
_cell.length_a   1.000
_cell.length_b   1.000
_cell.length_c   1.000
_cell.angle_alpha   90.00
_cell.angle_beta   90.00
_cell.angle_gamma   90.00
#
_symmetry.space_group_name_H-M   'P 1'
#
loop_
_entity.id
_entity.type
_entity.pdbx_description
1 polymer ?
#
loop_
_entity_poly.entity_id
_entity_poly.type
_entity_poly.pdbx_seq_one_letter_code
_entity_poly.pdbx_strand_id
1 'polypeptide(L)'
;MVKSIDMCVTVRAANQGVTFACFFVQARSQSDSAQTNALGTFSSVPQGSQVLACTSAAGAWSHNNKNAKREITATWMPPSDDQGSVAFQATIVRGPASVYWEGVKSQPLSYSAAPSLVSSSIFLLTLAVFWAMMA
;
A
#
# COMPACT_ATOMS: atom_id res chain seq x y z
N MET A 1 -10.23 -13.28 11.56
CA MET A 1 -10.28 -12.45 10.34
C MET A 1 -9.72 -11.08 10.71
N VAL A 2 -8.41 -10.87 10.55
CA VAL A 2 -7.80 -9.57 10.87
C VAL A 2 -8.18 -8.62 9.74
N LYS A 3 -8.92 -7.57 10.07
CA LYS A 3 -9.35 -6.56 9.10
C LYS A 3 -8.15 -5.68 8.80
N SER A 4 -7.56 -5.81 7.61
CA SER A 4 -6.68 -4.75 7.08
C SER A 4 -7.48 -3.44 7.10
N ILE A 5 -6.98 -2.45 7.83
CA ILE A 5 -7.53 -1.10 7.78
C ILE A 5 -7.02 -0.48 6.48
N ASP A 6 -7.94 -0.30 5.55
CA ASP A 6 -7.74 0.51 4.36
C ASP A 6 -7.41 1.96 4.76
N MET A 7 -6.32 2.52 4.23
CA MET A 7 -5.88 3.88 4.55
C MET A 7 -6.18 4.84 3.39
N CYS A 8 -6.66 6.05 3.70
CA CYS A 8 -6.82 7.10 2.71
C CYS A 8 -5.48 7.83 2.47
N VAL A 9 -5.02 7.83 1.22
CA VAL A 9 -3.82 8.56 0.78
C VAL A 9 -4.25 9.75 -0.04
N THR A 10 -3.85 10.95 0.40
CA THR A 10 -4.26 12.20 -0.23
C THR A 10 -3.04 12.98 -0.73
N VAL A 11 -3.07 13.37 -2.01
CA VAL A 11 -2.12 14.33 -2.60
C VAL A 11 -2.82 15.68 -2.67
N ARG A 12 -2.33 16.66 -1.91
CA ARG A 12 -2.91 18.01 -1.80
C ARG A 12 -1.87 19.07 -2.12
N ALA A 13 -2.25 20.06 -2.92
CA ALA A 13 -1.44 21.26 -3.15
C ALA A 13 -1.34 22.08 -1.84
N ALA A 14 -0.12 22.41 -1.42
CA ALA A 14 0.13 23.07 -0.14
C ALA A 14 -0.53 24.47 -0.04
N ASN A 15 -0.49 25.26 -1.12
CA ASN A 15 -0.96 26.63 -1.13
C ASN A 15 -2.33 26.78 -1.84
N GLN A 16 -3.08 27.80 -1.45
CA GLN A 16 -4.27 28.20 -2.21
C GLN A 16 -3.89 28.73 -3.60
N GLY A 17 -4.76 28.51 -4.59
CA GLY A 17 -4.51 28.90 -5.98
C GLY A 17 -3.48 28.04 -6.74
N VAL A 18 -2.81 27.09 -6.08
CA VAL A 18 -1.87 26.15 -6.73
C VAL A 18 -2.58 24.84 -7.08
N THR A 19 -2.29 24.33 -8.29
CA THR A 19 -2.78 23.04 -8.80
C THR A 19 -1.64 22.17 -9.32
N PHE A 20 -1.84 20.86 -9.32
CA PHE A 20 -1.01 19.88 -10.01
C PHE A 20 -1.81 19.19 -11.12
N ALA A 21 -1.15 18.76 -12.19
CA ALA A 21 -1.79 18.05 -13.30
C ALA A 21 -1.48 16.56 -13.27
N CYS A 22 -0.20 16.24 -13.02
CA CYS A 22 0.33 14.89 -13.01
C CYS A 22 0.89 14.54 -11.63
N PHE A 23 0.75 13.27 -11.25
CA PHE A 23 1.36 12.71 -10.06
C PHE A 23 1.65 11.23 -10.26
N PHE A 24 2.55 10.70 -9.45
CA PHE A 24 2.87 9.28 -9.27
C PHE A 24 3.17 9.05 -7.79
N VAL A 25 2.56 8.04 -7.17
CA VAL A 25 2.70 7.73 -5.73
C VAL A 25 2.98 6.24 -5.54
N GLN A 26 3.93 5.94 -4.66
CA GLN A 26 4.20 4.59 -4.14
C GLN A 26 4.39 4.64 -2.63
N ALA A 27 4.04 3.56 -1.91
CA ALA A 27 4.53 3.33 -0.56
C ALA A 27 5.86 2.56 -0.64
N ARG A 28 6.85 2.96 0.15
CA ARG A 28 8.19 2.35 0.17
C ARG A 28 8.69 2.19 1.60
N SER A 29 9.45 1.11 1.84
CA SER A 29 10.12 0.91 3.12
C SER A 29 11.15 2.01 3.37
N GLN A 30 11.25 2.47 4.62
CA GLN A 30 12.31 3.39 5.06
C GLN A 30 13.59 2.66 5.47
N SER A 31 13.55 1.34 5.69
CA SER A 31 14.72 0.52 6.03
C SER A 31 15.43 -0.07 4.82
N ASP A 32 14.74 -0.19 3.68
CA ASP A 32 15.35 -0.60 2.41
C ASP A 32 16.17 0.56 1.82
N SER A 33 17.49 0.38 1.70
CA SER A 33 18.39 1.42 1.18
C SER A 33 18.22 1.66 -0.32
N ALA A 34 17.73 0.68 -1.08
CA ALA A 34 17.44 0.84 -2.50
C ALA A 34 16.12 1.59 -2.72
N GLN A 35 15.18 1.50 -1.77
CA GLN A 35 13.84 2.09 -1.84
C GLN A 35 13.13 1.81 -3.18
N THR A 36 13.34 0.66 -3.82
CA THR A 36 12.80 0.37 -5.16
C THR A 36 11.46 -0.36 -5.13
N ASN A 37 11.18 -1.09 -4.05
CA ASN A 37 10.00 -1.93 -3.95
C ASN A 37 8.75 -1.13 -3.56
N ALA A 38 7.70 -1.29 -4.36
CA ALA A 38 6.38 -0.75 -4.06
C ALA A 38 5.66 -1.65 -3.06
N LEU A 39 5.22 -1.08 -1.94
CA LEU A 39 4.54 -1.79 -0.87
C LEU A 39 3.03 -1.60 -0.93
N GLY A 40 2.30 -2.70 -0.71
CA GLY A 40 0.83 -2.69 -0.71
C GLY A 40 0.22 -2.48 -2.09
N THR A 41 -1.05 -2.11 -2.11
CA THR A 41 -1.84 -1.89 -3.32
C THR A 41 -2.76 -0.70 -3.17
N PHE A 42 -2.96 0.04 -4.26
CA PHE A 42 -3.96 1.09 -4.33
C PHE A 42 -5.29 0.56 -4.87
N SER A 43 -6.38 1.09 -4.34
CA SER A 43 -7.76 0.77 -4.73
C SER A 43 -8.64 2.02 -4.63
N SER A 44 -9.91 1.91 -5.06
CA SER A 44 -10.88 3.00 -5.00
C SER A 44 -10.35 4.32 -5.58
N VAL A 45 -9.63 4.25 -6.70
CA VAL A 45 -8.99 5.42 -7.31
C VAL A 45 -10.05 6.30 -8.00
N PRO A 46 -10.04 7.63 -7.79
CA PRO A 46 -11.05 8.52 -8.34
C PRO A 46 -10.84 8.78 -9.85
N GLN A 47 -11.88 9.30 -10.51
CA GLN A 47 -11.80 9.72 -11.90
C GLN A 47 -10.63 10.71 -12.12
N GLY A 48 -9.93 10.56 -13.24
CA GLY A 48 -8.72 11.33 -13.53
C GLY A 48 -7.44 10.72 -12.95
N SER A 49 -7.53 9.50 -12.42
CA SER A 49 -6.40 8.71 -11.96
C SER A 49 -6.55 7.22 -12.30
N GLN A 50 -5.46 6.47 -12.13
CA GLN A 50 -5.35 5.05 -12.43
C GLN A 50 -4.30 4.41 -11.53
N VAL A 51 -4.43 3.10 -11.33
CA VAL A 51 -3.35 2.30 -10.74
C VAL A 51 -2.34 1.90 -11.81
N LEU A 52 -1.09 1.71 -11.40
CA LEU A 52 -0.03 1.19 -12.26
C LEU A 52 0.59 -0.05 -11.61
N ALA A 53 0.97 -1.01 -12.47
CA ALA A 53 1.71 -2.17 -12.04
C ALA A 53 3.16 -1.78 -11.72
N CYS A 54 3.64 -2.24 -10.56
CA CYS A 54 5.03 -2.16 -10.11
C CYS A 54 5.40 -3.53 -9.53
N THR A 55 5.95 -3.60 -8.31
CA THR A 55 6.16 -4.88 -7.60
C THR A 55 4.85 -5.67 -7.44
N SER A 56 3.72 -4.99 -7.33
CA SER A 56 2.37 -5.56 -7.39
C SER A 56 1.54 -4.93 -8.51
N ALA A 57 0.46 -5.60 -8.95
CA ALA A 57 -0.40 -5.16 -10.06
C ALA A 57 -1.03 -3.76 -9.86
N ALA A 58 -1.17 -3.32 -8.61
CA ALA A 58 -1.67 -2.00 -8.23
C ALA A 58 -0.72 -1.29 -7.24
N GLY A 59 0.59 -1.55 -7.37
CA GLY A 59 1.59 -1.05 -6.42
C GLY A 59 1.86 0.45 -6.48
N ALA A 60 1.36 1.13 -7.51
CA ALA A 60 1.47 2.57 -7.65
C ALA A 60 0.14 3.21 -8.07
N TRP A 61 0.02 4.50 -7.79
CA TRP A 61 -1.14 5.31 -8.15
C TRP A 61 -0.67 6.55 -8.92
N SER A 62 -1.32 6.83 -10.05
CA SER A 62 -0.92 7.89 -10.97
C SER A 62 -2.13 8.57 -11.61
N HIS A 63 -1.90 9.72 -12.22
CA HIS A 63 -2.87 10.39 -13.07
C HIS A 63 -3.13 9.59 -14.38
N ASN A 64 -4.31 9.76 -14.98
CA ASN A 64 -4.61 9.28 -16.35
C ASN A 64 -5.03 10.39 -17.32
N ASN A 65 -5.09 11.63 -16.82
CA ASN A 65 -5.33 12.83 -17.60
C ASN A 65 -4.57 14.01 -17.00
N LYS A 66 -4.50 15.11 -17.76
CA LYS A 66 -3.77 16.33 -17.36
C LYS A 66 -4.67 17.40 -16.72
N ASN A 67 -5.88 17.03 -16.28
CA ASN A 67 -6.80 17.99 -15.67
C ASN A 67 -6.18 18.55 -14.38
N ALA A 68 -6.29 19.85 -14.16
CA ALA A 68 -5.75 20.50 -12.97
C ALA A 68 -6.50 20.04 -11.71
N LYS A 69 -5.75 19.69 -10.67
CA LYS A 69 -6.24 19.16 -9.40
C LYS A 69 -5.65 19.98 -8.26
N ARG A 70 -6.44 20.24 -7.22
CA ARG A 70 -5.94 20.77 -5.93
C ARG A 70 -5.74 19.67 -4.91
N GLU A 71 -6.54 18.62 -5.02
CA GLU A 71 -6.54 17.47 -4.15
C GLU A 71 -7.01 16.26 -4.95
N ILE A 72 -6.47 15.10 -4.61
CA ILE A 72 -6.98 13.81 -5.05
C ILE A 72 -6.67 12.78 -3.96
N THR A 73 -7.60 11.85 -3.72
CA THR A 73 -7.51 10.84 -2.65
C THR A 73 -7.81 9.46 -3.21
N ALA A 74 -7.03 8.46 -2.82
CA ALA A 74 -7.28 7.05 -3.10
C ALA A 74 -7.14 6.22 -1.83
N THR A 75 -7.59 4.97 -1.90
CA THR A 75 -7.37 3.98 -0.84
C THR A 75 -6.06 3.25 -1.08
N TRP A 76 -5.31 3.00 -0.02
CA TRP A 76 -4.14 2.15 0.01
C TRP A 76 -4.32 1.03 1.03
N MET A 77 -4.08 -0.20 0.59
CA MET A 77 -4.08 -1.39 1.40
C MET A 77 -2.62 -1.82 1.65
N PRO A 78 -2.20 -1.92 2.93
CA PRO A 78 -0.85 -2.39 3.25
C PRO A 78 -0.66 -3.87 2.86
N PRO A 79 0.59 -4.31 2.61
CA PRO A 79 0.90 -5.73 2.42
C PRO A 79 0.62 -6.53 3.70
N SER A 80 0.46 -7.85 3.60
CA SER A 80 0.18 -8.72 4.75
C SER A 80 1.32 -8.84 5.76
N ASP A 81 2.55 -8.70 5.28
CA ASP A 81 3.76 -8.98 6.03
C ASP A 81 4.28 -7.70 6.69
N ASP A 82 4.91 -7.82 7.85
CA ASP A 82 5.48 -6.68 8.55
C ASP A 82 6.54 -5.98 7.66
N GLN A 83 6.38 -4.67 7.48
CA GLN A 83 7.28 -3.82 6.69
C GLN A 83 8.02 -2.78 7.54
N GLY A 84 7.77 -2.75 8.85
CA GLY A 84 8.29 -1.73 9.75
C GLY A 84 7.85 -0.32 9.35
N SER A 85 8.81 0.60 9.21
CA SER A 85 8.53 2.00 8.86
C SER A 85 8.35 2.16 7.35
N VAL A 86 7.17 2.63 6.94
CA VAL A 86 6.79 2.87 5.54
C VAL A 86 6.55 4.36 5.34
N ALA A 87 6.88 4.91 4.17
CA ALA A 87 6.43 6.25 3.80
C ALA A 87 5.95 6.26 2.35
N PHE A 88 4.99 7.13 2.06
CA PHE A 88 4.58 7.40 0.69
C PHE A 88 5.60 8.34 0.05
N GLN A 89 6.01 8.02 -1.17
CA GLN A 89 6.86 8.86 -2.00
C GLN A 89 6.09 9.24 -3.26
N ALA A 90 6.12 10.53 -3.59
CA ALA A 90 5.43 11.09 -4.74
C ALA A 90 6.38 11.84 -5.69
N THR A 91 6.07 11.73 -6.97
CA THR A 91 6.52 12.65 -8.02
C THR A 91 5.32 13.45 -8.49
N ILE A 92 5.43 14.78 -8.53
CA ILE A 92 4.29 15.68 -8.77
C ILE A 92 4.70 16.75 -9.79
N VAL A 93 3.86 16.99 -10.80
CA VAL A 93 4.05 18.06 -11.78
C VAL A 93 3.05 19.19 -11.52
N ARG A 94 3.57 20.41 -11.42
CA ARG A 94 2.76 21.62 -11.22
C ARG A 94 2.00 21.99 -12.49
N GLY A 95 0.69 21.77 -12.52
CA GLY A 95 -0.19 22.23 -13.61
C GLY A 95 0.34 21.95 -15.03
N PRO A 96 0.02 22.77 -16.05
CA PRO A 96 0.56 22.61 -17.40
C PRO A 96 2.03 23.07 -17.54
N ALA A 97 2.81 23.14 -16.45
CA ALA A 97 4.15 23.74 -16.44
C ALA A 97 5.28 22.70 -16.33
N SER A 98 6.50 23.11 -16.71
CA SER A 98 7.74 22.33 -16.65
C SER A 98 8.33 22.15 -15.24
N VAL A 99 7.59 22.52 -14.19
CA VAL A 99 8.06 22.42 -12.80
C VAL A 99 7.53 21.13 -12.18
N TYR A 100 8.44 20.32 -11.66
CA TYR A 100 8.13 19.07 -11.02
C TYR A 100 8.97 18.87 -9.75
N TRP A 101 8.46 18.05 -8.86
CA TRP A 101 9.16 17.60 -7.67
C TRP A 101 9.17 16.09 -7.65
N GLU A 102 10.32 15.53 -7.31
CA GLU A 102 10.50 14.10 -7.09
C GLU A 102 10.82 13.85 -5.63
N GLY A 103 10.57 12.63 -5.16
CA GLY A 103 10.94 12.25 -3.81
C GLY A 103 10.18 12.99 -2.71
N VAL A 104 9.00 13.53 -3.00
CA VAL A 104 8.13 14.17 -1.99
C VAL A 104 7.62 13.08 -1.05
N LYS A 105 8.08 13.08 0.21
CA LYS A 105 7.77 12.02 1.19
C LYS A 105 6.67 12.45 2.16
N SER A 106 5.76 11.54 2.49
CA SER A 106 4.85 11.70 3.64
C SER A 106 5.60 11.55 4.95
N GLN A 107 4.92 11.86 6.07
CA GLN A 107 5.36 11.35 7.36
C GLN A 107 5.37 9.80 7.33
N PRO A 108 6.35 9.14 7.97
CA PRO A 108 6.38 7.69 8.05
C PRO A 108 5.22 7.15 8.88
N LEU A 109 4.73 5.98 8.50
CA LEU A 109 3.79 5.15 9.24
C LEU A 109 4.52 3.89 9.72
N SER A 110 4.39 3.59 11.01
CA SER A 110 4.80 2.30 11.57
C SER A 110 3.75 1.25 11.25
N TYR A 111 4.11 0.29 10.40
CA TYR A 111 3.29 -0.86 10.07
C TYR A 111 3.86 -2.08 10.79
N SER A 112 3.00 -2.84 11.47
CA SER A 112 3.35 -4.17 11.99
C SER A 112 2.23 -5.14 11.65
N ALA A 113 2.59 -6.30 11.13
CA ALA A 113 1.61 -7.34 10.87
C ALA A 113 1.04 -7.83 12.21
N ALA A 114 -0.28 -7.95 12.32
CA ALA A 114 -0.87 -8.64 13.47
C ALA A 114 -0.38 -10.10 13.46
N PRO A 115 -0.01 -10.70 14.62
CA PRO A 115 0.37 -12.09 14.66
C PRO A 115 -0.79 -12.93 14.10
N SER A 116 -0.52 -13.68 13.03
CA SER A 116 -1.48 -14.63 12.49
C SER A 116 -1.72 -15.69 13.58
N LEU A 117 -2.93 -15.72 14.14
CA LEU A 117 -3.38 -16.87 14.92
C LEU A 117 -3.49 -18.03 13.94
N VAL A 118 -2.40 -18.76 13.75
CA VAL A 118 -2.44 -20.08 13.16
C VAL A 118 -3.37 -20.91 14.03
N SER A 119 -4.62 -21.05 13.56
CA SER A 119 -5.53 -22.07 14.08
C SER A 119 -4.96 -23.40 13.65
N SER A 120 -4.00 -23.92 14.41
CA SER A 120 -3.55 -25.29 14.28
C SER A 120 -4.74 -26.18 14.62
N SER A 121 -5.53 -26.53 13.60
CA SER A 121 -6.50 -27.61 13.70
C SER A 121 -5.72 -28.91 13.86
N ILE A 122 -5.40 -29.25 15.10
CA ILE A 122 -4.82 -30.54 15.46
C ILE A 122 -5.90 -31.58 15.20
N PHE A 123 -5.85 -32.24 14.05
CA PHE A 123 -6.56 -33.50 13.84
C PHE A 123 -5.86 -34.56 14.69
N LEU A 124 -6.34 -34.78 15.92
CA LEU A 124 -5.99 -35.95 16.72
C LEU A 124 -6.66 -37.18 16.09
N LEU A 125 -6.01 -37.80 15.11
CA LEU A 125 -6.27 -39.20 14.75
C LEU A 125 -5.46 -40.05 15.74
N THR A 126 -6.05 -40.35 16.89
CA THR A 126 -5.51 -41.36 17.80
C THR A 126 -5.54 -42.72 17.10
N LEU A 127 -4.37 -43.28 16.80
CA LEU A 127 -4.23 -44.69 16.47
C LEU A 127 -4.67 -45.52 17.68
N ALA A 128 -5.84 -46.15 17.61
CA ALA A 128 -6.17 -47.27 18.47
C ALA A 128 -5.43 -48.50 17.93
N VAL A 129 -4.22 -48.74 18.44
CA VAL A 129 -3.47 -49.98 18.20
C VAL A 129 -3.43 -50.75 19.52
N PHE A 130 -4.23 -51.82 19.52
CA PHE A 130 -4.04 -53.09 20.22
C PHE A 130 -4.07 -53.12 21.75
N TRP A 131 -5.11 -53.76 22.31
CA TRP A 131 -4.95 -55.04 23.02
C TRP A 131 -6.30 -55.70 23.35
N ALA A 132 -6.55 -56.88 22.77
CA ALA A 132 -7.22 -58.00 23.42
C ALA A 132 -7.01 -59.26 22.56
N MET A 133 -5.95 -59.98 22.91
CA MET A 133 -5.64 -61.34 22.47
C MET A 133 -6.27 -62.29 23.51
N MET A 134 -6.85 -63.40 23.04
CA MET A 134 -7.20 -64.60 23.83
C MET A 134 -8.37 -64.52 24.83
N ALA A 135 -9.55 -64.95 24.37
CA ALA A 135 -10.27 -66.11 24.91
C ALA A 135 -11.31 -66.57 23.87
#